data_AF-A0A559NNM5-F1
#
_entry.id   AF-A0A559NNM5-F1
#
_cell.length_a   1.000
_cell.length_b   1.000
_cell.length_c   1.000
_cell.angle_alpha   90.00
_cell.angle_beta   90.00
_cell.angle_gamma   90.00
#
_symmetry.space_group_name_H-M   'P 1'
#
loop_
_entity.id
_entity.type
_entity.pdbx_description
1 polymer ?
#
loop_
_entity_poly.entity_id
_entity_poly.type
_entity_poly.pdbx_seq_one_letter_code
_entity_poly.pdbx_strand_id
1 'polypeptide(L)'
;MKNLLLMRHGKSSWELNVGDQDRPLGQRGITDAHLVGKELAKHNYSIDHVYSSPANRALHTCMICIGEMGLSLKDFSIVNDLYDFSGERVINVIRHLDNALETVLIFGHNHAFTYLANLFGDKHLENVPTSGFVHIQFKESSWAAITQGATIQTIFPKQLKAW
;
A
#
# COMPACT_ATOMS: atom_id res chain seq x y z
N MET A 1 -13.45 5.66 -13.05
CA MET A 1 -12.11 6.27 -12.80
C MET A 1 -11.26 5.22 -12.10
N LYS A 2 -9.93 5.26 -12.18
CA LYS A 2 -9.07 4.31 -11.43
C LYS A 2 -8.50 4.94 -10.17
N ASN A 3 -8.52 4.22 -9.06
CA ASN A 3 -7.99 4.63 -7.76
C ASN A 3 -6.92 3.63 -7.33
N LEU A 4 -5.68 4.08 -7.30
CA LEU A 4 -4.56 3.31 -6.78
C LEU A 4 -4.28 3.75 -5.34
N LEU A 5 -4.48 2.82 -4.41
CA LEU A 5 -4.14 3.00 -3.01
C LEU A 5 -2.85 2.22 -2.72
N LEU A 6 -1.81 2.92 -2.29
CA LEU A 6 -0.51 2.33 -1.94
C LEU A 6 -0.29 2.42 -0.45
N MET A 7 0.02 1.30 0.21
CA MET A 7 0.40 1.27 1.62
C MET A 7 1.75 0.58 1.83
N ARG A 8 2.77 1.34 2.22
CA ARG A 8 4.07 0.76 2.58
C ARG A 8 3.92 -0.05 3.86
N HIS A 9 4.57 -1.21 3.91
CA HIS A 9 4.62 -2.04 5.12
C HIS A 9 5.04 -1.25 6.39
N GLY A 10 4.58 -1.71 7.55
CA GLY A 10 4.96 -1.17 8.85
C GLY A 10 6.42 -1.41 9.21
N LYS A 11 6.92 -0.73 10.25
CA LYS A 11 8.31 -0.86 10.69
C LYS A 11 8.62 -2.32 11.08
N SER A 12 9.57 -2.94 10.39
CA SER A 12 10.02 -4.31 10.66
C SER A 12 11.04 -4.40 11.80
N SER A 13 11.14 -5.57 12.42
CA SER A 13 12.17 -5.93 13.41
C SER A 13 13.37 -6.61 12.73
N TRP A 14 14.51 -6.57 13.42
CA TRP A 14 15.75 -7.29 13.10
C TRP A 14 16.19 -8.21 14.25
N GLU A 15 15.37 -8.38 15.28
CA GLU A 15 15.72 -9.15 16.49
C GLU A 15 15.84 -10.65 16.23
N LEU A 16 15.19 -11.15 15.18
CA LEU A 16 15.27 -12.55 14.77
C LEU A 16 16.31 -12.72 13.66
N ASN A 17 17.11 -13.79 13.75
CA ASN A 17 18.06 -14.17 12.70
C ASN A 17 17.33 -14.91 11.56
N VAL A 18 16.61 -14.17 10.72
CA VAL A 18 15.82 -14.67 9.59
C VAL A 18 16.18 -13.94 8.30
N GLY A 19 15.82 -14.52 7.15
CA GLY A 19 15.99 -13.87 5.84
C GLY A 19 15.13 -12.61 5.72
N ASP A 20 15.46 -11.70 4.78
CA ASP A 20 14.76 -10.40 4.71
C ASP A 20 13.25 -10.54 4.54
N GLN A 21 12.81 -11.45 3.66
CA GLN A 21 11.40 -11.68 3.38
C GLN A 21 10.63 -12.15 4.64
N ASP A 22 11.31 -12.86 5.54
CA ASP A 22 10.70 -13.45 6.74
C ASP A 22 10.68 -12.51 7.94
N ARG A 23 11.30 -11.33 7.84
CA ARG A 23 11.36 -10.37 8.94
C ARG A 23 9.97 -9.95 9.41
N PRO A 24 9.68 -10.08 10.72
CA PRO A 24 8.39 -9.68 11.26
C PRO A 24 8.27 -8.15 11.38
N LEU A 25 7.05 -7.69 11.62
CA LEU A 25 6.84 -6.33 12.14
C LEU A 25 7.44 -6.22 13.55
N GLY A 26 8.01 -5.06 13.86
CA GLY A 26 8.29 -4.67 15.24
C GLY A 26 7.04 -4.08 15.89
N GLN A 27 7.04 -3.95 17.22
CA GLN A 27 5.89 -3.44 17.98
C GLN A 27 5.38 -2.09 17.44
N ARG A 28 6.30 -1.16 17.15
CA ARG A 28 5.94 0.13 16.54
C ARG A 28 5.26 -0.03 15.17
N GLY A 29 5.70 -0.98 14.35
CA GLY A 29 5.12 -1.23 13.03
C GLY A 29 3.68 -1.74 13.14
N ILE A 30 3.43 -2.63 14.10
CA ILE A 30 2.08 -3.14 14.42
C ILE A 30 1.18 -1.97 14.86
N THR A 31 1.63 -1.18 15.85
CA THR A 31 0.86 -0.02 16.34
C THR A 31 0.56 1.00 15.24
N ASP A 32 1.57 1.34 14.41
CA ASP A 32 1.40 2.30 13.32
C ASP A 32 0.46 1.74 12.23
N ALA A 33 0.48 0.43 11.95
CA ALA A 33 -0.45 -0.22 11.02
C ALA A 33 -1.90 -0.18 11.51
N HIS A 34 -2.16 -0.47 12.79
CA HIS A 34 -3.50 -0.32 13.38
C HIS A 34 -3.97 1.13 13.34
N LEU A 35 -3.09 2.09 13.66
CA LEU A 35 -3.44 3.51 13.65
C LEU A 35 -3.88 3.99 12.27
N VAL A 36 -3.11 3.63 11.22
CA VAL A 36 -3.45 4.01 9.85
C VAL A 36 -4.64 3.21 9.33
N GLY A 37 -4.75 1.91 9.63
CA GLY A 37 -5.92 1.09 9.27
C GLY A 37 -7.23 1.66 9.82
N LYS A 38 -7.25 2.06 11.10
CA LYS A 38 -8.40 2.73 11.73
C LYS A 38 -8.74 4.05 11.08
N GLU A 39 -7.74 4.80 10.67
CA GLU A 39 -7.97 6.06 9.95
C GLU A 39 -8.57 5.77 8.58
N LEU A 40 -8.03 4.81 7.82
CA LEU A 40 -8.56 4.41 6.51
C LEU A 40 -10.01 3.93 6.59
N ALA A 41 -10.39 3.23 7.66
CA ALA A 41 -11.76 2.80 7.90
C ALA A 41 -12.75 3.99 7.95
N LYS A 42 -12.33 5.18 8.37
CA LYS A 42 -13.19 6.38 8.40
C LYS A 42 -13.43 6.99 7.03
N HIS A 43 -12.56 6.72 6.06
CA HIS A 43 -12.66 7.26 4.69
C HIS A 43 -13.61 6.44 3.80
N ASN A 44 -14.06 5.26 4.25
CA ASN A 44 -15.05 4.41 3.55
C ASN A 44 -14.71 4.16 2.06
N TYR A 45 -13.45 3.86 1.75
CA TYR A 45 -13.05 3.48 0.39
C TYR A 45 -13.81 2.23 -0.08
N SER A 46 -14.44 2.30 -1.25
CA SER A 46 -14.97 1.13 -1.96
C SER A 46 -13.83 0.39 -2.64
N ILE A 47 -13.11 -0.45 -1.88
CA ILE A 47 -11.98 -1.23 -2.39
C ILE A 47 -12.50 -2.50 -3.06
N ASP A 48 -12.16 -2.68 -4.33
CA ASP A 48 -12.56 -3.86 -5.10
C ASP A 48 -11.61 -5.03 -4.87
N HIS A 49 -10.32 -4.77 -4.66
CA HIS A 49 -9.34 -5.83 -4.40
C HIS A 49 -8.13 -5.34 -3.60
N VAL A 50 -7.61 -6.19 -2.72
CA VAL A 50 -6.41 -5.96 -1.93
C VAL A 50 -5.28 -6.89 -2.38
N TYR A 51 -4.11 -6.34 -2.67
CA TYR A 51 -2.92 -7.09 -3.03
C TYR A 51 -1.80 -6.87 -2.02
N SER A 52 -1.09 -7.92 -1.66
CA SER A 52 0.07 -7.81 -0.76
C SER A 52 1.30 -8.52 -1.30
N SER A 53 2.46 -7.92 -1.05
CA SER A 53 3.75 -8.60 -1.16
C SER A 53 3.82 -9.81 -0.22
N PRO A 54 4.48 -10.91 -0.62
CA PRO A 54 4.61 -12.11 0.20
C PRO A 54 5.52 -11.92 1.43
N ALA A 55 6.25 -10.81 1.56
CA ALA A 55 7.09 -10.56 2.72
C ALA A 55 6.27 -10.44 4.00
N ASN A 56 6.70 -11.11 5.08
CA ASN A 56 5.97 -11.21 6.35
C ASN A 56 5.52 -9.84 6.88
N ARG A 57 6.41 -8.84 6.85
CA ARG A 57 6.09 -7.46 7.27
C ARG A 57 4.99 -6.80 6.44
N ALA A 58 4.94 -7.04 5.13
CA ALA A 58 3.93 -6.47 4.23
C ALA A 58 2.60 -7.20 4.39
N LEU A 59 2.62 -8.53 4.39
CA LEU A 59 1.45 -9.36 4.60
C LEU A 59 0.81 -9.10 5.97
N HIS A 60 1.60 -9.03 7.05
CA HIS A 60 1.08 -8.73 8.37
C HIS A 60 0.47 -7.32 8.44
N THR A 61 1.10 -6.31 7.82
CA THR A 61 0.52 -4.96 7.72
C THR A 61 -0.82 -4.99 6.98
N CYS A 62 -0.89 -5.73 5.87
CA CYS A 62 -2.10 -5.91 5.09
C CYS A 62 -3.23 -6.53 5.92
N MET A 63 -2.95 -7.61 6.66
CA MET A 63 -3.95 -8.28 7.49
C MET A 63 -4.50 -7.37 8.59
N ILE A 64 -3.63 -6.56 9.22
CA ILE A 64 -4.06 -5.56 10.20
C ILE A 64 -5.04 -4.58 9.56
N CYS A 65 -4.69 -4.02 8.40
CA CYS A 65 -5.53 -3.02 7.73
C CYS A 65 -6.85 -3.60 7.21
N ILE A 66 -6.84 -4.82 6.65
CA ILE A 66 -8.08 -5.52 6.26
C ILE A 66 -9.01 -5.66 7.47
N GLY A 67 -8.48 -6.06 8.62
CA GLY A 67 -9.27 -6.18 9.85
C GLY A 67 -9.85 -4.85 10.34
N GLU A 68 -9.03 -3.79 10.39
CA GLU A 68 -9.50 -2.47 10.84
C GLU A 68 -10.52 -1.83 9.89
N MET A 69 -10.39 -2.09 8.58
CA MET A 69 -11.32 -1.60 7.56
C MET A 69 -12.55 -2.49 7.36
N GLY A 70 -12.60 -3.66 8.01
CA GLY A 70 -13.70 -4.62 7.85
C GLY A 70 -13.80 -5.21 6.43
N LEU A 71 -12.68 -5.30 5.71
CA LEU A 71 -12.67 -5.82 4.34
C LEU A 71 -12.78 -7.35 4.30
N SER A 72 -13.38 -7.86 3.23
CA SER A 72 -13.49 -9.30 2.96
C SER A 72 -12.16 -9.88 2.50
N LEU A 73 -11.82 -11.08 2.97
CA LEU A 73 -10.67 -11.85 2.47
C LEU A 73 -10.95 -12.53 1.12
N LYS A 74 -12.17 -12.45 0.58
CA LYS A 74 -12.48 -12.99 -0.76
C LYS A 74 -11.77 -12.21 -1.87
N ASP A 75 -11.61 -10.91 -1.65
CA ASP A 75 -11.07 -9.98 -2.64
C ASP A 75 -9.63 -9.59 -2.24
N PHE A 76 -8.84 -10.62 -1.91
CA PHE A 76 -7.47 -10.50 -1.43
C PHE A 76 -6.55 -11.45 -2.19
N SER A 77 -5.33 -11.02 -2.52
CA SER A 77 -4.32 -11.88 -3.14
C SER A 77 -2.90 -11.51 -2.72
N ILE A 78 -2.05 -12.54 -2.63
CA ILE A 78 -0.61 -12.38 -2.44
C ILE A 78 0.05 -12.43 -3.83
N VAL A 79 0.89 -11.44 -4.14
CA VAL A 79 1.54 -11.31 -5.45
C VAL A 79 3.05 -11.19 -5.27
N ASN A 80 3.80 -12.17 -5.78
CA ASN A 80 5.26 -12.24 -5.63
C ASN A 80 5.97 -11.00 -6.16
N ASP A 81 5.51 -10.46 -7.29
CA ASP A 81 6.07 -9.28 -7.93
C ASP A 81 5.96 -8.00 -7.09
N LEU A 82 5.11 -7.99 -6.06
CA LEU A 82 5.03 -6.88 -5.11
C LEU A 82 6.16 -6.89 -4.06
N TYR A 83 6.96 -7.98 -3.97
CA TYR A 83 8.27 -7.93 -3.32
C TYR A 83 9.27 -7.26 -4.27
N ASP A 84 9.16 -5.94 -4.37
CA ASP A 84 9.96 -5.11 -5.27
C ASP A 84 10.38 -3.81 -4.58
N PHE A 85 11.61 -3.40 -4.88
CA PHE A 85 12.27 -2.23 -4.31
C PHE A 85 12.59 -1.20 -5.39
N SER A 86 12.52 -1.58 -6.67
CA SER A 86 12.75 -0.72 -7.84
C SER A 86 11.48 0.02 -8.27
N GLY A 87 10.34 -0.68 -8.28
CA GLY A 87 9.04 -0.19 -8.74
C GLY A 87 8.62 -0.78 -10.09
N GLU A 88 9.54 -1.29 -10.91
CA GLU A 88 9.22 -1.80 -12.25
C GLU A 88 8.25 -2.98 -12.22
N ARG A 89 8.44 -3.92 -11.28
CA ARG A 89 7.53 -5.06 -11.14
C ARG A 89 6.17 -4.63 -10.61
N VAL A 90 6.14 -3.68 -9.68
CA VAL A 90 4.88 -3.13 -9.17
C VAL A 90 4.10 -2.42 -10.29
N ILE A 91 4.78 -1.64 -11.14
CA ILE A 91 4.17 -1.00 -12.32
C ILE A 91 3.62 -2.05 -13.27
N ASN A 92 4.37 -3.13 -13.51
CA ASN A 92 3.91 -4.22 -14.36
C ASN A 92 2.64 -4.87 -13.79
N VAL A 93 2.61 -5.17 -12.49
CA VAL A 93 1.41 -5.68 -11.81
C VAL A 93 0.24 -4.74 -12.00
N ILE A 94 0.42 -3.44 -11.71
CA ILE A 94 -0.65 -2.44 -11.81
C ILE A 94 -1.21 -2.40 -13.23
N ARG A 95 -0.36 -2.34 -14.26
CA ARG A 95 -0.79 -2.23 -15.67
C ARG A 95 -1.54 -3.46 -16.18
N HIS A 96 -1.40 -4.61 -15.53
CA HIS A 96 -2.08 -5.87 -15.90
C HIS A 96 -3.29 -6.19 -15.02
N LEU A 97 -3.69 -5.29 -14.12
CA LEU A 97 -4.91 -5.45 -13.34
C LEU A 97 -6.16 -5.49 -14.23
N ASP A 98 -7.18 -6.20 -13.78
CA ASP A 98 -8.47 -6.24 -14.46
C ASP A 98 -9.11 -4.85 -14.49
N ASN A 99 -9.52 -4.40 -15.67
CA ASN A 99 -10.18 -3.12 -15.87
C ASN A 99 -11.58 -3.08 -15.23
N ALA A 100 -12.13 -4.21 -14.75
CA ALA A 100 -13.32 -4.22 -13.90
C ALA A 100 -13.05 -3.63 -12.50
N LEU A 101 -11.81 -3.68 -12.00
CA LEU A 101 -11.43 -3.12 -10.69
C LEU A 101 -11.27 -1.61 -10.82
N GLU A 102 -12.04 -0.82 -10.06
CA GLU A 102 -11.93 0.63 -10.02
C GLU A 102 -10.95 1.09 -8.94
N THR A 103 -10.94 0.44 -7.78
CA THR A 103 -10.11 0.81 -6.62
C THR A 103 -9.35 -0.39 -6.10
N VAL A 104 -8.02 -0.32 -6.11
CA VAL A 104 -7.15 -1.39 -5.60
C VAL A 104 -6.25 -0.86 -4.49
N LEU A 105 -6.05 -1.69 -3.47
CA LEU A 105 -5.14 -1.41 -2.36
C LEU A 105 -3.94 -2.35 -2.40
N ILE A 106 -2.75 -1.80 -2.56
CA ILE A 106 -1.51 -2.56 -2.73
C ILE A 106 -0.58 -2.32 -1.53
N PHE A 107 -0.14 -3.41 -0.91
CA PHE A 107 0.85 -3.42 0.17
C PHE A 107 2.23 -3.86 -0.32
N GLY A 108 3.24 -3.05 -0.05
CA GLY A 108 4.60 -3.28 -0.57
C GLY A 108 5.69 -2.47 0.13
N HIS A 109 6.75 -2.13 -0.61
CA HIS A 109 8.03 -1.69 -0.05
C HIS A 109 8.49 -0.33 -0.62
N ASN A 110 9.40 0.30 0.11
CA ASN A 110 10.25 1.35 -0.44
C ASN A 110 11.56 0.74 -0.93
N HIS A 111 12.23 1.29 -1.95
CA HIS A 111 12.00 2.62 -2.55
C HIS A 111 10.87 2.68 -3.58
N ALA A 112 10.44 1.53 -4.11
CA ALA A 112 9.37 1.39 -5.09
C ALA A 112 8.15 2.29 -4.82
N PHE A 113 7.57 2.27 -3.63
CA PHE A 113 6.33 3.01 -3.36
C PHE A 113 6.52 4.54 -3.37
N THR A 114 7.68 5.04 -2.97
CA THR A 114 7.98 6.47 -3.10
C THR A 114 8.18 6.85 -4.56
N TYR A 115 8.87 6.01 -5.32
CA TYR A 115 9.02 6.20 -6.76
C TYR A 115 7.68 6.20 -7.48
N LEU A 116 6.81 5.21 -7.23
CA LEU A 116 5.48 5.11 -7.83
C LEU A 116 4.58 6.28 -7.45
N ALA A 117 4.63 6.73 -6.19
CA ALA A 117 3.84 7.87 -5.75
C ALA A 117 4.23 9.16 -6.50
N ASN A 118 5.52 9.35 -6.79
CA ASN A 118 6.00 10.50 -7.54
C ASN A 118 5.86 10.34 -9.06
N LEU A 119 5.89 9.11 -9.58
CA LEU A 119 5.69 8.81 -11.00
C LEU A 119 4.23 9.02 -11.40
N PHE A 120 3.30 8.45 -10.63
CA PHE A 120 1.89 8.44 -10.95
C PHE A 120 1.11 9.61 -10.32
N GLY A 121 1.64 10.26 -9.28
CA GLY A 121 0.98 11.38 -8.61
C GLY A 121 1.37 12.74 -9.18
N ASP A 122 0.64 13.77 -8.75
CA ASP A 122 0.89 15.19 -9.06
C ASP A 122 1.56 15.95 -7.90
N LYS A 123 1.88 15.26 -6.80
CA LYS A 123 2.54 15.80 -5.61
C LYS A 123 3.84 15.06 -5.34
N HIS A 124 4.92 15.81 -5.20
CA HIS A 124 6.22 15.26 -4.82
C HIS A 124 6.24 14.87 -3.34
N LEU A 125 6.67 13.63 -3.07
CA LEU A 125 6.90 13.08 -1.75
C LEU A 125 8.37 12.69 -1.63
N GLU A 126 9.06 13.26 -0.63
CA GLU A 126 10.45 12.89 -0.31
C GLU A 126 10.57 11.41 0.07
N ASN A 127 9.59 10.89 0.81
CA ASN A 127 9.55 9.49 1.23
C ASN A 127 8.15 9.10 1.73
N VAL A 128 7.66 7.95 1.26
CA VAL A 128 6.52 7.26 1.89
C VAL A 128 7.02 6.52 3.14
N PRO A 129 6.68 6.94 4.37
CA PRO A 129 7.18 6.30 5.59
C PRO A 129 6.59 4.90 5.79
N THR A 130 7.15 4.11 6.71
CA THR A 130 6.55 2.83 7.11
C THR A 130 5.12 3.04 7.61
N SER A 131 4.22 2.12 7.24
CA SER A 131 2.76 2.27 7.41
C SER A 131 2.18 3.52 6.72
N GLY A 132 2.90 4.15 5.80
CA GLY A 132 2.42 5.31 5.06
C GLY A 132 1.50 4.90 3.92
N PHE A 133 0.39 5.61 3.79
CA PHE A 133 -0.63 5.43 2.76
C PHE A 133 -0.64 6.60 1.77
N VAL A 134 -0.87 6.29 0.49
CA VAL A 134 -1.03 7.26 -0.61
C VAL A 134 -2.20 6.83 -1.50
N HIS A 135 -3.11 7.76 -1.81
CA HIS A 135 -4.19 7.58 -2.77
C HIS A 135 -3.93 8.43 -4.01
N ILE A 136 -3.88 7.78 -5.16
CA ILE A 136 -3.76 8.41 -6.49
C ILE A 136 -4.99 8.06 -7.32
N GLN A 137 -5.57 9.05 -7.99
CA GLN A 137 -6.73 8.88 -8.85
C GLN A 137 -6.41 9.24 -10.30
N PHE A 138 -6.83 8.39 -11.22
CA PHE A 138 -6.63 8.51 -12.66
C PHE A 138 -7.96 8.72 -13.38
N LYS A 139 -7.94 9.52 -14.45
CA LYS A 139 -9.12 9.76 -15.30
C LYS A 139 -9.37 8.60 -16.26
N GLU A 140 -8.30 7.89 -16.59
CA GLU A 140 -8.29 6.72 -17.45
C GLU A 140 -9.20 5.63 -16.88
N SER A 141 -9.84 4.87 -17.78
CA SER A 141 -10.69 3.72 -17.45
C SER A 141 -9.95 2.38 -17.53
N SER A 142 -8.67 2.38 -17.94
CA SER A 142 -7.85 1.19 -18.04
C SER A 142 -6.55 1.33 -17.25
N TRP A 143 -6.20 0.29 -16.51
CA TRP A 143 -4.96 0.23 -15.74
C TRP A 143 -3.71 0.28 -16.61
N ALA A 144 -3.75 -0.32 -17.80
CA ALA A 144 -2.63 -0.30 -18.75
C ALA A 144 -2.34 1.12 -19.31
N ALA A 145 -3.35 1.99 -19.31
CA ALA A 145 -3.28 3.32 -19.90
C ALA A 145 -2.91 4.42 -18.90
N ILE A 146 -2.80 4.13 -17.60
CA ILE A 146 -2.53 5.15 -16.58
C ILE A 146 -1.17 5.81 -16.83
N THR A 147 -1.15 7.13 -16.75
CA THR A 147 0.06 7.94 -16.94
C THR A 147 0.38 8.76 -15.69
N GLN A 148 -0.28 9.90 -15.51
CA GLN A 148 -0.20 10.71 -14.30
C GLN A 148 -1.61 11.04 -13.82
N GLY A 149 -1.86 10.75 -12.55
CA GLY A 149 -3.09 11.03 -11.83
C GLY A 149 -2.90 12.11 -10.78
N ALA A 150 -3.98 12.40 -10.05
CA ALA A 150 -3.97 13.33 -8.93
C ALA A 150 -3.71 12.58 -7.61
N THR A 151 -2.75 13.06 -6.83
CA THR A 151 -2.53 12.58 -5.46
C THR A 151 -3.60 13.19 -4.55
N ILE A 152 -4.64 12.41 -4.30
CA ILE A 152 -5.82 12.84 -3.55
C ILE A 152 -5.48 13.00 -2.06
N GLN A 153 -4.83 12.00 -1.49
CA GLN A 153 -4.60 11.95 -0.05
C GLN A 153 -3.34 11.18 0.31
N THR A 154 -2.72 11.59 1.41
CA THR A 154 -1.66 10.86 2.10
C THR A 154 -2.03 10.73 3.57
N ILE A 155 -1.82 9.55 4.15
CA ILE A 155 -2.02 9.32 5.58
C ILE A 155 -0.77 8.67 6.14
N PHE A 156 -0.04 9.41 6.97
CA PHE A 156 1.21 8.95 7.57
C PHE A 156 1.07 8.84 9.09
N PRO A 157 1.67 7.83 9.74
CA PRO A 157 1.50 7.62 11.18
C PRO A 157 1.84 8.83 12.05
N LYS A 158 2.81 9.67 11.62
CA LYS A 158 3.18 10.89 12.37
C LYS A 158 2.07 11.94 12.42
N GLN A 159 1.18 11.98 11.41
CA GLN A 159 0.06 12.93 11.35
C GLN A 159 -1.07 12.54 12.30
N LEU A 160 -1.14 11.26 12.67
CA LEU A 160 -2.23 10.69 13.49
C LEU A 160 -1.90 10.61 14.98
N LYS A 161 -0.64 10.90 15.36
CA LYS A 161 -0.22 10.91 16.75
C LYS A 161 -0.44 12.31 17.31
N ALA A 162 -1.31 12.41 18.31
CA ALA A 162 -1.42 13.61 19.14
C ALA A 162 -0.09 13.80 19.89
N TRP A 163 0.41 15.04 19.89
CA TRP A 163 1.58 15.46 20.66
C TRP A 163 1.12 15.96 22.02
#